data_AF-A0A8S3ZFA1-F1
#
_entry.id   AF-A0A8S3ZFA1-F1
#
_cell.length_a   1.000
_cell.length_b   1.000
_cell.length_c   1.000
_cell.angle_alpha   90.00
_cell.angle_beta   90.00
_cell.angle_gamma   90.00
#
_symmetry.space_group_name_H-M   'P 1'
#
loop_
_entity.id
_entity.type
_entity.pdbx_description
1 polymer ?
#
loop_
_entity_poly.entity_id
_entity_poly.type
_entity_poly.pdbx_seq_one_letter_code
_entity_poly.pdbx_strand_id
1 'polypeptide(L)'
;GMKRFDARKAVLQALKDKGLYRGTKDNPMVVPMCSRSKDVIEPLLKPQWYVNVKDIIIPEMFHKTWYSWLENSRDWCISRQLWWGHRVPAYFDIDGNYWVSGRTEEEARSKAAARFGVDPSKLTLTQDEDVLDTWFSSGLFPFSVMGWPDQTEDLKLYYPGHLLETGHDILFFWVARMVMLGLTLLDKLPFRDVYLHAMVRDSHGRKMSKSLGNIIDPLDVIRGIELEVTRFSKTFHYVLQKADYPNGIPECGVDALRFALVSYTAQGRDINLDVLRVQGYRFFCNKLWNATKFSLAALGDSFRPYPTLQVTGKESLMDQWILSRLSQAIRLCNQGIEAFDFPICTTAIYNFWLYELCDWYLEYLKPVLNGSNEEAKVISQNILFTCLDEGLKLLHPMMPFVTEELFQRLPRRSEKAPPSICVTPYPEENK
;
A
#
# COMPACT_ATOMS: atom_id res chain seq x y z
N GLY A 1 -17.32 25.65 36.11
CA GLY A 1 -18.66 25.14 35.72
C GLY A 1 -18.78 23.66 36.02
N MET A 2 -19.97 23.07 35.88
CA MET A 2 -20.21 21.62 36.05
C MET A 2 -19.78 20.83 34.79
N LYS A 3 -19.40 19.56 34.94
CA LYS A 3 -19.20 18.66 33.80
C LYS A 3 -20.54 18.42 33.10
N ARG A 4 -20.54 18.32 31.76
CA ARG A 4 -21.77 18.29 30.94
C ARG A 4 -22.82 17.23 31.36
N PHE A 5 -22.38 16.03 31.71
CA PHE A 5 -23.31 14.96 32.12
C PHE A 5 -23.88 15.18 33.52
N ASP A 6 -23.12 15.80 34.42
CA ASP A 6 -23.61 16.21 35.74
C ASP A 6 -24.54 17.43 35.62
N ALA A 7 -24.20 18.37 34.73
CA ALA A 7 -25.04 19.51 34.39
C ALA A 7 -26.41 19.05 33.85
N ARG A 8 -26.45 18.01 33.01
CA ARG A 8 -27.71 17.43 32.54
C ARG A 8 -28.61 16.98 33.70
N LYS A 9 -28.06 16.29 34.70
CA LYS A 9 -28.82 15.87 35.89
C LYS A 9 -29.32 17.06 36.71
N ALA A 10 -28.46 18.07 36.90
CA ALA A 10 -28.82 19.28 37.63
C ALA A 10 -29.92 20.10 36.93
N VAL A 11 -29.85 20.23 35.60
CA VAL A 11 -30.89 20.88 34.79
C VAL A 11 -32.22 20.14 34.91
N LEU A 12 -32.20 18.80 34.85
CA LEU A 12 -33.41 17.99 35.03
C LEU A 12 -34.03 18.21 36.42
N GLN A 13 -33.22 18.27 37.48
CA GLN A 13 -33.72 18.55 38.82
C GLN A 13 -34.32 19.96 38.91
N ALA A 14 -33.63 20.98 38.40
CA ALA A 14 -34.14 22.35 38.38
C ALA A 14 -35.46 22.49 37.61
N LEU A 15 -35.65 21.72 36.53
CA LEU A 15 -36.93 21.67 35.80
C LEU A 15 -38.05 21.02 36.63
N LYS A 16 -37.74 19.99 37.43
CA LYS A 16 -38.70 19.36 38.34
C LYS A 16 -39.12 20.32 39.45
N ASP A 17 -38.15 20.99 40.07
CA ASP A 17 -38.39 21.93 41.18
C ASP A 17 -39.25 23.12 40.73
N LYS A 18 -39.13 23.53 39.45
CA LYS A 18 -39.95 24.57 38.83
C LYS A 18 -41.30 24.09 38.27
N GLY A 19 -41.63 22.79 38.40
CA GLY A 19 -42.85 22.21 37.83
C GLY A 19 -42.90 22.21 36.29
N LEU A 20 -41.77 22.39 35.61
CA LEU A 20 -41.64 22.44 34.15
C LEU A 20 -41.30 21.08 33.52
N TYR A 21 -40.89 20.11 34.33
CA TYR A 21 -40.54 18.77 33.86
C TYR A 21 -41.79 17.97 33.46
N ARG A 22 -41.88 17.55 32.20
CA ARG A 22 -43.02 16.82 31.62
C ARG A 22 -42.81 15.32 31.42
N GLY A 23 -41.65 14.79 31.86
CA GLY A 23 -41.30 13.38 31.72
C GLY A 23 -40.02 13.15 30.93
N THR A 24 -39.60 11.88 30.88
CA THR A 24 -38.47 11.39 30.08
C THR A 24 -38.93 10.18 29.29
N LYS A 25 -38.51 10.07 28.04
CA LYS A 25 -38.73 8.91 27.17
C LYS A 25 -37.40 8.48 26.57
N ASP A 26 -37.19 7.19 26.45
CA ASP A 26 -36.02 6.64 25.77
C ASP A 26 -36.01 7.08 24.30
N ASN A 27 -34.86 7.59 23.86
CA ASN A 27 -34.65 8.03 22.50
C ASN A 27 -33.42 7.30 21.90
N PRO A 28 -33.63 6.25 21.10
CA PRO A 28 -32.53 5.61 20.39
C PRO A 28 -31.95 6.61 19.38
N MET A 29 -30.66 6.93 19.54
CA MET A 29 -29.95 7.87 18.68
C MET A 29 -28.52 7.44 18.43
N VAL A 30 -27.96 7.86 17.31
CA VAL A 30 -26.53 7.73 17.03
C VAL A 30 -25.80 8.92 17.64
N VAL A 31 -24.95 8.66 18.62
CA VAL A 31 -24.12 9.69 19.26
C VAL A 31 -22.80 9.78 18.50
N PRO A 32 -22.44 10.96 17.94
CA PRO A 32 -21.16 11.12 17.26
C PRO A 32 -20.01 11.06 18.27
N MET A 33 -19.01 10.23 17.96
CA MET A 33 -17.86 9.98 18.82
C MET A 33 -16.57 10.32 18.09
N CYS A 34 -15.62 10.93 18.80
CA CYS A 34 -14.29 11.17 18.26
C CYS A 34 -13.63 9.83 17.89
N SER A 35 -13.15 9.71 16.65
CA SER A 35 -12.55 8.46 16.15
C SER A 35 -11.33 8.02 16.95
N ARG A 36 -10.59 8.98 17.55
CA ARG A 36 -9.39 8.74 18.36
C ARG A 36 -9.69 8.56 19.85
N SER A 37 -10.23 9.58 20.52
CA SER A 37 -10.46 9.54 21.98
C SER A 37 -11.68 8.74 22.39
N LYS A 38 -12.59 8.45 21.45
CA LYS A 38 -13.90 7.85 21.71
C LYS A 38 -14.79 8.65 22.66
N ASP A 39 -14.53 9.96 22.82
CA ASP A 39 -15.43 10.84 23.56
C ASP A 39 -16.55 11.39 22.67
N VAL A 40 -17.66 11.83 23.28
CA VAL A 40 -18.80 12.44 22.58
C VAL A 40 -18.38 13.78 21.97
N ILE A 41 -18.67 13.97 20.67
CA ILE A 41 -18.40 15.21 19.95
C ILE A 41 -19.44 16.27 20.33
N GLU A 42 -18.97 17.46 20.67
CA GLU A 42 -19.82 18.63 20.96
C GLU A 42 -19.65 19.70 19.87
N PRO A 43 -20.73 20.09 19.17
CA PRO A 43 -20.70 21.23 18.27
C PRO A 43 -20.51 22.52 19.08
N LEU A 44 -19.47 23.28 18.76
CA LEU A 44 -19.19 24.59 19.35
C LEU A 44 -18.96 25.61 18.23
N LEU A 45 -19.54 26.80 18.38
CA LEU A 45 -19.21 27.93 17.50
C LEU A 45 -17.83 28.46 17.90
N LYS A 46 -16.87 28.31 17.00
CA LYS A 46 -15.51 28.80 17.16
C LYS A 46 -14.99 29.31 15.82
N PRO A 47 -14.32 30.48 15.77
CA PRO A 47 -13.58 30.90 14.57
C PRO A 47 -12.53 29.85 14.20
N GLN A 48 -12.50 29.45 12.93
CA GLN A 48 -11.60 28.44 12.38
C GLN A 48 -11.26 28.79 10.93
N TRP A 49 -10.20 28.20 10.41
CA TRP A 49 -9.79 28.33 9.01
C TRP A 49 -10.49 27.28 8.15
N TYR A 50 -11.06 27.73 7.03
CA TYR A 50 -11.80 26.90 6.10
C TYR A 50 -11.28 27.06 4.67
N VAL A 51 -11.25 25.96 3.93
CA VAL A 51 -11.10 25.96 2.48
C VAL A 51 -12.49 25.79 1.87
N ASN A 52 -12.89 26.73 1.01
CA ASN A 52 -14.10 26.60 0.21
C ASN A 52 -13.89 25.46 -0.81
N VAL A 53 -14.77 24.47 -0.76
CA VAL A 53 -14.69 23.28 -1.61
C VAL A 53 -15.69 23.25 -2.75
N LYS A 54 -16.63 24.21 -2.80
CA LYS A 54 -17.71 24.23 -3.80
C LYS A 54 -17.25 24.67 -5.17
N ASP A 55 -16.23 25.52 -5.23
CA ASP A 55 -15.74 26.11 -6.47
C ASP A 55 -14.61 25.28 -7.12
N ILE A 56 -14.37 24.06 -6.64
CA ILE A 56 -13.32 23.18 -7.18
C ILE A 56 -13.85 22.44 -8.41
N ILE A 57 -13.08 22.49 -9.50
CA ILE A 57 -13.34 21.77 -10.75
C ILE A 57 -13.27 20.26 -10.48
N ILE A 58 -14.35 19.53 -10.76
CA ILE A 58 -14.39 18.06 -10.70
C ILE A 58 -14.52 17.52 -12.13
N PRO A 59 -13.58 16.68 -12.61
CA PRO A 59 -13.68 16.08 -13.94
C PRO A 59 -14.91 15.14 -14.06
N GLU A 60 -15.57 15.18 -15.22
CA GLU A 60 -16.81 14.46 -15.53
C GLU A 60 -16.72 12.93 -15.32
N MET A 61 -15.53 12.34 -15.45
CA MET A 61 -15.33 10.89 -15.34
C MET A 61 -15.52 10.34 -13.92
N PHE A 62 -15.42 11.18 -12.88
CA PHE A 62 -15.55 10.75 -11.48
C PHE A 62 -16.97 10.97 -10.91
N HIS A 63 -17.91 11.45 -11.74
CA HIS A 63 -19.20 12.01 -11.32
C HIS A 63 -20.09 11.09 -10.48
N LYS A 64 -20.06 9.76 -10.58
CA LYS A 64 -21.04 8.93 -9.81
C LYS A 64 -20.62 8.66 -8.36
N THR A 65 -19.36 8.30 -8.13
CA THR A 65 -18.86 7.94 -6.79
C THR A 65 -18.37 9.16 -6.02
N TRP A 66 -17.80 10.15 -6.71
CA TRP A 66 -17.35 11.39 -6.06
C TRP A 66 -18.48 12.34 -5.71
N TYR A 67 -19.52 12.45 -6.55
CA TYR A 67 -20.58 13.44 -6.38
C TYR A 67 -21.44 13.15 -5.15
N SER A 68 -21.77 11.90 -4.82
CA SER A 68 -22.49 11.60 -3.57
C SER A 68 -21.81 12.15 -2.30
N TRP A 69 -20.48 12.33 -2.32
CA TRP A 69 -19.73 12.87 -1.20
C TRP A 69 -19.42 14.37 -1.36
N LEU A 70 -19.06 14.81 -2.57
CA LEU A 70 -18.71 16.21 -2.86
C LEU A 70 -19.93 17.13 -3.04
N GLU A 71 -21.08 16.61 -3.49
CA GLU A 71 -22.33 17.37 -3.68
C GLU A 71 -22.86 17.95 -2.36
N ASN A 72 -22.56 17.30 -1.23
CA ASN A 72 -22.87 17.79 0.12
C ASN A 72 -21.62 18.28 0.88
N SER A 73 -20.50 18.50 0.18
CA SER A 73 -19.28 18.92 0.84
C SER A 73 -19.44 20.33 1.42
N ARG A 74 -19.29 20.39 2.74
CA ARG A 74 -19.13 21.64 3.47
C ARG A 74 -17.68 22.09 3.34
N ASP A 75 -17.45 23.38 3.50
CA ASP A 75 -16.11 23.93 3.56
C ASP A 75 -15.24 23.12 4.53
N TRP A 76 -14.03 22.81 4.06
CA TRP A 76 -13.13 21.97 4.82
C TRP A 76 -12.45 22.80 5.89
N CYS A 77 -12.80 22.54 7.16
CA CYS A 77 -12.09 23.10 8.30
C CYS A 77 -10.65 22.55 8.34
N ILE A 78 -9.67 23.41 8.08
CA ILE A 78 -8.25 23.06 7.98
C ILE A 78 -7.45 23.39 9.24
N SER A 79 -7.97 24.17 10.18
CA SER A 79 -7.27 24.46 11.44
C SER A 79 -7.56 23.42 12.52
N ARG A 80 -6.57 23.17 13.38
CA ARG A 80 -6.62 22.21 14.48
C ARG A 80 -5.93 22.83 15.70
N GLN A 81 -6.58 22.69 16.86
CA GLN A 81 -6.04 23.09 18.16
C GLN A 81 -5.15 21.98 18.72
N LEU A 82 -4.09 21.66 17.98
CA LEU A 82 -3.12 20.62 18.32
C LEU A 82 -1.73 21.23 18.38
N TRP A 83 -0.83 20.61 19.14
CA TRP A 83 0.56 21.08 19.25
C TRP A 83 1.43 20.58 18.09
N TRP A 84 1.02 19.49 17.43
CA TRP A 84 1.77 18.88 16.34
C TRP A 84 1.08 19.13 15.01
N GLY A 85 1.76 19.85 14.12
CA GLY A 85 1.34 20.15 12.76
C GLY A 85 2.06 21.40 12.24
N HIS A 86 1.81 21.74 10.98
CA HIS A 86 2.33 22.98 10.40
C HIS A 86 1.51 24.16 10.92
N ARG A 87 2.12 25.18 11.52
CA ARG A 87 1.38 26.36 11.96
C ARG A 87 0.70 27.04 10.77
N VAL A 88 -0.54 27.49 10.97
CA VAL A 88 -1.23 28.25 9.94
C VAL A 88 -0.41 29.54 9.67
N PRO A 89 -0.07 29.86 8.41
CA PRO A 89 0.71 31.06 8.08
C PRO A 89 -0.19 32.31 8.09
N ALA A 90 -0.94 32.49 9.17
CA ALA A 90 -1.85 33.60 9.42
C ALA A 90 -1.48 34.29 10.72
N TYR A 91 -1.65 35.61 10.72
CA TYR A 91 -1.24 36.49 11.78
C TYR A 91 -2.38 37.47 12.09
N PHE A 92 -2.45 37.91 13.33
CA PHE A 92 -3.45 38.86 13.80
C PHE A 92 -2.81 39.99 14.61
N ASP A 93 -3.48 41.13 14.67
CA ASP A 93 -3.08 42.26 15.50
C ASP A 93 -3.28 41.98 17.00
N ILE A 94 -2.74 42.84 17.87
CA ILE A 94 -2.80 42.66 19.33
C ILE A 94 -4.25 42.48 19.84
N ASP A 95 -5.20 43.14 19.17
CA ASP A 95 -6.62 43.13 19.56
C ASP A 95 -7.43 41.99 18.90
N GLY A 96 -6.83 41.21 17.99
CA GLY A 96 -7.50 40.10 17.28
C GLY A 96 -8.57 40.53 16.28
N ASN A 97 -8.57 41.80 15.89
CA ASN A 97 -9.58 42.43 15.02
C ASN A 97 -9.24 42.29 13.53
N TYR A 98 -7.96 42.10 13.19
CA TYR A 98 -7.52 41.99 11.80
C TYR A 98 -6.62 40.77 11.60
N TRP A 99 -6.91 39.98 10.56
CA TRP A 99 -6.17 38.79 10.18
C TRP A 99 -5.51 38.95 8.82
N VAL A 100 -4.27 38.47 8.69
CA VAL A 100 -3.48 38.53 7.45
C VAL A 100 -2.61 37.29 7.30
N SER A 101 -2.56 36.73 6.09
CA SER A 101 -1.70 35.57 5.78
C SER A 101 -0.41 35.98 5.08
N GLY A 102 0.70 35.31 5.40
CA GLY A 102 2.00 35.50 4.77
C GLY A 102 2.90 34.28 4.94
N ARG A 103 3.73 33.97 3.94
CA ARG A 103 4.71 32.85 4.01
C ARG A 103 5.73 33.09 5.10
N THR A 104 6.00 34.36 5.40
CA THR A 104 6.78 34.80 6.55
C THR A 104 6.03 35.91 7.31
N GLU A 105 6.49 36.20 8.51
CA GLU A 105 5.94 37.29 9.32
C GLU A 105 6.17 38.65 8.66
N GLU A 106 7.30 38.84 7.99
CA GLU A 106 7.63 40.08 7.26
C GLU A 106 6.65 40.32 6.10
N GLU A 107 6.28 39.27 5.37
CA GLU A 107 5.29 39.35 4.30
C GLU A 107 3.91 39.75 4.87
N ALA A 108 3.49 39.10 5.96
CA ALA A 108 2.21 39.40 6.61
C ALA A 108 2.18 40.84 7.15
N ARG A 109 3.27 41.28 7.78
CA ARG A 109 3.46 42.64 8.30
C ARG A 109 3.44 43.70 7.20
N SER A 110 4.08 43.44 6.08
CA SER A 110 4.07 44.33 4.91
C SER A 110 2.67 44.49 4.34
N LYS A 111 1.90 43.39 4.23
CA LYS A 111 0.50 43.43 3.80
C LYS A 111 -0.39 44.21 4.77
N ALA A 112 -0.22 44.02 6.08
CA ALA A 112 -0.96 44.76 7.10
C ALA A 112 -0.63 46.26 7.08
N ALA A 113 0.65 46.61 6.95
CA ALA A 113 1.13 47.99 6.86
C ALA A 113 0.48 48.73 5.68
N ALA A 114 0.45 48.10 4.52
CA ALA A 114 -0.22 48.63 3.33
C ALA A 114 -1.72 48.83 3.55
N ARG A 115 -2.40 47.92 4.27
CA ARG A 115 -3.84 48.01 4.55
C ARG A 115 -4.19 49.18 5.48
N PHE A 116 -3.36 49.45 6.47
CA PHE A 116 -3.58 50.48 7.49
C PHE A 116 -2.90 51.83 7.16
N GLY A 117 -2.05 51.88 6.13
CA GLY A 117 -1.30 53.09 5.77
C GLY A 117 -0.27 53.50 6.83
N VAL A 118 0.29 52.53 7.55
CA VAL A 118 1.28 52.76 8.61
C VAL A 118 2.61 52.10 8.28
N ASP A 119 3.66 52.54 8.94
CA ASP A 119 4.98 51.91 8.83
C ASP A 119 4.95 50.48 9.41
N PRO A 120 5.52 49.46 8.74
CA PRO A 120 5.58 48.08 9.23
C PRO A 120 6.17 47.92 10.63
N SER A 121 7.10 48.79 11.04
CA SER A 121 7.71 48.77 12.38
C SER A 121 6.74 49.13 13.51
N LYS A 122 5.61 49.79 13.17
CA LYS A 122 4.58 50.20 14.13
C LYS A 122 3.52 49.14 14.36
N LEU A 123 3.54 48.07 13.58
CA LEU A 123 2.61 46.95 13.75
C LEU A 123 3.23 45.89 14.63
N THR A 124 2.42 45.26 15.46
CA THR A 124 2.79 44.02 16.15
C THR A 124 1.79 42.97 15.73
N LEU A 125 2.29 41.88 15.17
CA LEU A 125 1.48 40.76 14.72
C LEU A 125 1.83 39.52 15.52
N THR A 126 0.81 38.74 15.85
CA THR A 126 0.94 37.43 16.50
C THR A 126 0.51 36.37 15.51
N GLN A 127 1.33 35.34 15.30
CA GLN A 127 0.94 34.20 14.46
C GLN A 127 -0.12 33.36 15.18
N ASP A 128 -1.09 32.86 14.43
CA ASP A 128 -2.09 31.89 14.92
C ASP A 128 -1.42 30.67 15.55
N GLU A 129 -1.88 30.26 16.72
CA GLU A 129 -1.39 29.07 17.43
C GLU A 129 -1.94 27.77 16.83
N ASP A 130 -3.00 27.85 16.02
CA ASP A 130 -3.55 26.71 15.33
C ASP A 130 -2.56 26.09 14.33
N VAL A 131 -2.66 24.77 14.17
CA VAL A 131 -1.94 24.01 13.15
C VAL A 131 -2.88 23.49 12.06
N LEU A 132 -2.31 23.22 10.89
CA LEU A 132 -3.04 22.66 9.76
C LEU A 132 -3.40 21.19 10.00
N ASP A 133 -4.57 20.82 9.48
CA ASP A 133 -5.04 19.45 9.38
C ASP A 133 -3.99 18.57 8.69
N THR A 134 -3.76 17.36 9.21
CA THR A 134 -2.78 16.43 8.62
C THR A 134 -3.13 16.12 7.16
N TRP A 135 -4.42 16.04 6.83
CA TRP A 135 -4.88 15.83 5.45
C TRP A 135 -4.57 17.00 4.52
N PHE A 136 -4.31 18.19 5.05
CA PHE A 136 -3.85 19.34 4.26
C PHE A 136 -2.45 19.10 3.72
N SER A 137 -1.49 18.78 4.59
CA SER A 137 -0.13 18.48 4.12
C SER A 137 -0.06 17.17 3.32
N SER A 138 -0.77 16.11 3.74
CA SER A 138 -0.81 14.85 2.99
C SER A 138 -1.43 15.00 1.60
N GLY A 139 -2.36 15.94 1.42
CA GLY A 139 -2.95 16.24 0.11
C GLY A 139 -1.97 16.93 -0.85
N LEU A 140 -0.89 17.53 -0.36
CA LEU A 140 0.15 18.15 -1.20
C LEU A 140 1.19 17.13 -1.70
N PHE A 141 1.15 15.89 -1.17
CA PHE A 141 2.17 14.87 -1.37
C PHE A 141 2.61 14.66 -2.83
N PRO A 142 1.71 14.55 -3.84
CA PRO A 142 2.12 14.18 -5.20
C PRO A 142 3.08 15.15 -5.89
N PHE A 143 3.12 16.40 -5.44
CA PHE A 143 3.95 17.44 -6.03
C PHE A 143 4.92 18.07 -5.02
N SER A 144 4.60 18.08 -3.71
CA SER A 144 5.52 18.58 -2.69
C SER A 144 6.79 17.73 -2.61
N VAL A 145 6.68 16.40 -2.76
CA VAL A 145 7.85 15.50 -2.76
C VAL A 145 8.74 15.66 -3.98
N MET A 146 8.18 16.23 -5.06
CA MET A 146 8.91 16.49 -6.29
C MET A 146 9.54 17.89 -6.31
N GLY A 147 9.44 18.67 -5.22
CA GLY A 147 10.06 19.99 -5.10
C GLY A 147 9.12 21.17 -5.40
N TRP A 148 7.80 20.95 -5.47
CA TRP A 148 6.86 22.08 -5.39
C TRP A 148 6.98 22.79 -4.03
N PRO A 149 6.99 24.15 -3.98
CA PRO A 149 6.61 25.09 -5.04
C PRO A 149 7.73 25.57 -5.98
N ASP A 150 8.95 25.06 -5.85
CA ASP A 150 10.16 25.64 -6.47
C ASP A 150 10.37 25.31 -7.96
N GLN A 151 9.40 24.67 -8.62
CA GLN A 151 9.44 24.34 -10.07
C GLN A 151 10.71 23.58 -10.51
N THR A 152 11.13 22.66 -9.67
CA THR A 152 12.25 21.74 -9.87
C THR A 152 12.10 20.87 -11.12
N GLU A 153 13.20 20.29 -11.57
CA GLU A 153 13.20 19.38 -12.73
C GLU A 153 12.40 18.10 -12.45
N ASP A 154 12.48 17.57 -11.23
CA ASP A 154 11.70 16.40 -10.80
C ASP A 154 10.19 16.64 -10.92
N LEU A 155 9.72 17.85 -10.57
CA LEU A 155 8.31 18.21 -10.74
C LEU A 155 7.90 18.21 -12.21
N LYS A 156 8.78 18.57 -13.14
CA LYS A 156 8.47 18.56 -14.57
C LYS A 156 8.47 17.15 -15.16
N LEU A 157 9.42 16.32 -14.72
CA LEU A 157 9.61 14.97 -15.27
C LEU A 157 8.63 13.95 -14.70
N TYR A 158 8.30 14.06 -13.40
CA TYR A 158 7.59 13.00 -12.67
C TYR A 158 6.18 13.38 -12.19
N TYR A 159 5.73 14.62 -12.40
CA TYR A 159 4.35 15.02 -12.14
C TYR A 159 3.61 15.34 -13.45
N PRO A 160 2.45 14.72 -13.71
CA PRO A 160 1.68 13.85 -12.81
C PRO A 160 2.22 12.42 -12.73
N GLY A 161 1.93 11.74 -11.61
CA GLY A 161 2.31 10.34 -11.42
C GLY A 161 1.51 9.38 -12.32
N HIS A 162 2.03 8.17 -12.55
CA HIS A 162 1.33 7.16 -13.34
C HIS A 162 0.25 6.43 -12.52
N LEU A 163 0.60 5.95 -11.32
CA LEU A 163 -0.26 5.13 -10.48
C LEU A 163 -0.16 5.57 -9.02
N LEU A 164 -1.31 5.77 -8.37
CA LEU A 164 -1.41 5.81 -6.91
C LEU A 164 -2.00 4.50 -6.40
N GLU A 165 -1.25 3.79 -5.56
CA GLU A 165 -1.74 2.63 -4.82
C GLU A 165 -2.12 3.02 -3.40
N THR A 166 -3.32 2.61 -2.95
CA THR A 166 -3.76 2.83 -1.56
C THR A 166 -4.98 1.99 -1.18
N GLY A 167 -5.28 1.92 0.12
CA GLY A 167 -6.50 1.31 0.63
C GLY A 167 -7.73 2.18 0.33
N HIS A 168 -8.86 1.53 0.08
CA HIS A 168 -10.12 2.24 -0.20
C HIS A 168 -10.66 3.07 0.99
N ASP A 169 -10.15 2.86 2.21
CA ASP A 169 -10.59 3.55 3.42
C ASP A 169 -10.14 5.02 3.51
N ILE A 170 -9.08 5.39 2.79
CA ILE A 170 -8.59 6.77 2.71
C ILE A 170 -8.82 7.45 1.36
N LEU A 171 -9.63 6.85 0.49
CA LEU A 171 -10.03 7.42 -0.80
C LEU A 171 -10.51 8.88 -0.67
N PHE A 172 -11.40 9.15 0.29
CA PHE A 172 -11.97 10.50 0.45
C PHE A 172 -11.10 11.45 1.28
N PHE A 173 -10.32 10.92 2.22
CA PHE A 173 -9.48 11.74 3.10
C PHE A 173 -8.16 12.13 2.47
N TRP A 174 -7.64 11.30 1.56
CA TRP A 174 -6.33 11.48 0.95
C TRP A 174 -6.41 11.66 -0.57
N VAL A 175 -6.91 10.67 -1.30
CA VAL A 175 -6.92 10.69 -2.78
C VAL A 175 -7.72 11.88 -3.30
N ALA A 176 -8.93 12.09 -2.79
CA ALA A 176 -9.74 13.25 -3.16
C ALA A 176 -9.08 14.59 -2.81
N ARG A 177 -8.34 14.66 -1.69
CA ARG A 177 -7.60 15.87 -1.29
C ARG A 177 -6.42 16.14 -2.21
N MET A 178 -5.70 15.10 -2.63
CA MET A 178 -4.63 15.20 -3.62
C MET A 178 -5.13 15.70 -4.97
N VAL A 179 -6.25 15.16 -5.45
CA VAL A 179 -6.83 15.62 -6.72
C VAL A 179 -7.31 17.06 -6.62
N MET A 180 -8.03 17.39 -5.56
CA MET A 180 -8.49 18.75 -5.29
C MET A 180 -7.34 19.76 -5.30
N LEU A 181 -6.28 19.48 -4.53
CA LEU A 181 -5.15 20.41 -4.41
C LEU A 181 -4.31 20.43 -5.69
N GLY A 182 -4.15 19.30 -6.39
CA GLY A 182 -3.49 19.25 -7.69
C GLY A 182 -4.19 20.10 -8.75
N LEU A 183 -5.52 19.98 -8.87
CA LEU A 183 -6.31 20.79 -9.79
C LEU A 183 -6.28 22.28 -9.40
N THR A 184 -6.37 22.59 -8.11
CA THR A 184 -6.40 23.99 -7.63
C THR A 184 -5.06 24.69 -7.76
N LEU A 185 -3.95 24.00 -7.45
CA LEU A 185 -2.62 24.63 -7.36
C LEU A 185 -1.79 24.49 -8.64
N LEU A 186 -2.08 23.47 -9.46
CA LEU A 186 -1.27 23.11 -10.63
C LEU A 186 -2.09 22.89 -11.90
N ASP A 187 -3.42 22.97 -11.84
CA ASP A 187 -4.34 22.72 -12.97
C ASP A 187 -4.11 21.34 -13.63
N LYS A 188 -3.72 20.35 -12.82
CA LYS A 188 -3.42 18.99 -13.27
C LYS A 188 -3.93 17.95 -12.28
N LEU A 189 -4.37 16.82 -12.82
CA LEU A 189 -4.60 15.63 -12.00
C LEU A 189 -3.26 15.13 -11.45
N PRO A 190 -3.17 14.74 -10.17
CA PRO A 190 -1.91 14.30 -9.56
C PRO A 190 -1.43 12.93 -10.04
N PHE A 191 -2.32 12.10 -10.58
CA PHE A 191 -2.01 10.77 -11.09
C PHE A 191 -2.96 10.38 -12.22
N ARG A 192 -2.51 9.48 -13.11
CA ARG A 192 -3.32 8.92 -14.20
C ARG A 192 -4.28 7.85 -13.68
N ASP A 193 -3.75 6.87 -12.95
CA ASP A 193 -4.48 5.70 -12.46
C ASP A 193 -4.48 5.64 -10.92
N VAL A 194 -5.55 5.08 -10.33
CA VAL A 194 -5.63 4.78 -8.89
C VAL A 194 -5.96 3.32 -8.70
N TYR A 195 -5.06 2.57 -8.06
CA TYR A 195 -5.31 1.18 -7.68
C TYR A 195 -5.70 1.11 -6.20
N LEU A 196 -6.94 0.68 -5.96
CA LEU A 196 -7.49 0.53 -4.62
C LEU A 196 -7.39 -0.91 -4.16
N HIS A 197 -6.39 -1.20 -3.33
CA HIS A 197 -6.19 -2.55 -2.81
C HIS A 197 -7.20 -2.90 -1.70
N ALA A 198 -7.36 -4.20 -1.49
CA ALA A 198 -8.20 -4.75 -0.43
C ALA A 198 -7.61 -4.49 0.97
N MET A 199 -8.46 -4.40 1.98
CA MET A 199 -8.04 -4.19 3.36
C MET A 199 -7.80 -5.52 4.07
N VAL A 200 -6.66 -5.65 4.74
CA VAL A 200 -6.33 -6.86 5.51
C VAL A 200 -7.19 -6.92 6.77
N ARG A 201 -7.82 -8.07 6.97
CA ARG A 201 -8.66 -8.47 8.10
C ARG A 201 -8.02 -9.65 8.81
N ASP A 202 -8.37 -9.83 10.09
CA ASP A 202 -7.98 -11.04 10.79
C ASP A 202 -8.67 -12.28 10.18
N SER A 203 -8.27 -13.47 10.64
CA SER A 203 -8.82 -14.77 10.20
C SER A 203 -10.34 -14.88 10.38
N HIS A 204 -10.95 -14.05 11.24
CA HIS A 204 -12.38 -14.00 11.53
C HIS A 204 -13.11 -12.90 10.73
N GLY A 205 -12.43 -12.19 9.83
CA GLY A 205 -12.99 -11.11 9.01
C GLY A 205 -13.14 -9.76 9.71
N ARG A 206 -12.60 -9.60 10.93
CA ARG A 206 -12.67 -8.32 11.66
C ARG A 206 -11.57 -7.38 11.18
N LYS A 207 -11.83 -6.07 11.24
CA LYS A 207 -10.80 -5.05 10.97
C LYS A 207 -9.62 -5.26 11.92
N MET A 208 -8.39 -5.37 11.42
CA MET A 208 -7.22 -5.35 12.28
C MET A 208 -7.05 -3.95 12.90
N SER A 209 -6.96 -3.86 14.23
CA SER A 209 -6.73 -2.59 14.92
C SER A 209 -6.11 -2.77 16.30
N LYS A 210 -5.34 -1.76 16.74
CA LYS A 210 -4.69 -1.77 18.06
C LYS A 210 -5.73 -1.89 19.19
N SER A 211 -6.88 -1.24 19.03
CA SER A 211 -7.98 -1.29 20.00
C SER A 211 -8.62 -2.67 20.13
N LEU A 212 -8.67 -3.44 19.04
CA LEU A 212 -9.21 -4.81 19.06
C LEU A 212 -8.15 -5.84 19.45
N GLY A 213 -6.88 -5.47 19.53
CA GLY A 213 -5.80 -6.40 19.84
C GLY A 213 -5.64 -7.54 18.83
N ASN A 214 -6.18 -7.43 17.63
CA ASN A 214 -6.14 -8.47 16.59
C ASN A 214 -5.16 -8.13 15.45
N ILE A 215 -4.15 -7.30 15.73
CA ILE A 215 -3.09 -7.00 14.77
C ILE A 215 -2.14 -8.19 14.74
N ILE A 216 -1.71 -8.59 13.56
CA ILE A 216 -0.57 -9.49 13.40
C ILE A 216 0.59 -8.63 12.91
N ASP A 217 1.70 -8.59 13.64
CA ASP A 217 2.89 -7.88 13.18
C ASP A 217 3.48 -8.63 11.98
N PRO A 218 3.70 -7.98 10.82
CA PRO A 218 4.37 -8.61 9.69
C PRO A 218 5.72 -9.23 10.05
N LEU A 219 6.46 -8.65 11.01
CA LEU A 219 7.74 -9.18 11.46
C LEU A 219 7.59 -10.53 12.19
N ASP A 220 6.51 -10.72 12.94
CA ASP A 220 6.20 -12.00 13.59
C ASP A 220 5.93 -13.10 12.55
N VAL A 221 5.28 -12.76 11.44
CA VAL A 221 5.06 -13.71 10.32
C VAL A 221 6.38 -13.99 9.58
N ILE A 222 7.22 -12.98 9.39
CA ILE A 222 8.50 -13.13 8.69
C ILE A 222 9.47 -13.99 9.50
N ARG A 223 9.64 -13.71 10.79
CA ARG A 223 10.67 -14.31 11.65
C ARG A 223 10.16 -15.46 12.51
N GLY A 224 8.85 -15.65 12.58
CA GLY A 224 8.22 -16.49 13.57
C GLY A 224 8.28 -15.84 14.95
N ILE A 225 7.33 -16.21 15.80
CA ILE A 225 7.36 -15.84 17.22
C ILE A 225 6.75 -16.96 18.03
N GLU A 226 7.51 -17.45 19.01
CA GLU A 226 6.98 -18.33 20.05
C GLU A 226 6.12 -17.51 21.02
N LEU A 227 5.01 -18.07 21.49
CA LEU A 227 4.23 -17.45 22.55
C LEU A 227 4.95 -17.61 23.89
N GLU A 228 5.95 -16.79 24.15
CA GLU A 228 6.56 -16.73 25.48
C GLU A 228 5.55 -16.21 26.51
N VAL A 229 5.43 -16.93 27.63
CA VAL A 229 4.69 -16.48 28.81
C VAL A 229 5.55 -15.46 29.58
N THR A 230 5.90 -14.33 28.96
CA THR A 230 6.52 -13.22 29.68
C THR A 230 5.47 -12.19 30.12
N ARG A 231 5.89 -11.22 30.95
CA ARG A 231 5.04 -10.31 31.76
C ARG A 231 3.91 -9.55 31.03
N PHE A 232 3.82 -9.64 29.70
CA PHE A 232 2.73 -9.11 28.87
C PHE A 232 1.57 -10.10 28.61
N SER A 233 1.59 -11.28 29.23
CA SER A 233 0.59 -12.36 29.09
C SER A 233 -0.87 -12.00 29.46
N LYS A 234 -1.12 -10.77 29.93
CA LYS A 234 -2.46 -10.26 30.26
C LYS A 234 -3.00 -9.21 29.28
N THR A 235 -2.29 -8.90 28.21
CA THR A 235 -2.77 -7.95 27.20
C THR A 235 -3.83 -8.62 26.33
N PHE A 236 -4.94 -7.93 26.03
CA PHE A 236 -6.03 -8.48 25.19
C PHE A 236 -5.54 -9.04 23.85
N HIS A 237 -4.46 -8.45 23.32
CA HIS A 237 -3.79 -8.90 22.10
C HIS A 237 -3.23 -10.33 22.18
N TYR A 238 -2.53 -10.66 23.27
CA TYR A 238 -1.94 -11.99 23.49
C TYR A 238 -3.01 -13.09 23.58
N VAL A 239 -4.16 -12.79 24.19
CA VAL A 239 -5.27 -13.75 24.34
C VAL A 239 -5.84 -14.15 22.98
N LEU A 240 -6.06 -13.19 22.09
CA LEU A 240 -6.56 -13.45 20.74
C LEU A 240 -5.53 -14.20 19.89
N GLN A 241 -4.28 -13.75 19.92
CA GLN A 241 -3.21 -14.40 19.17
C GLN A 241 -2.97 -15.85 19.62
N LYS A 242 -3.08 -16.13 20.94
CA LYS A 242 -3.00 -17.49 21.47
C LYS A 242 -4.19 -18.37 21.09
N ALA A 243 -5.37 -17.79 20.91
CA ALA A 243 -6.54 -18.55 20.44
C ALA A 243 -6.37 -18.99 18.98
N ASP A 244 -5.84 -18.11 18.12
CA ASP A 244 -5.65 -18.39 16.70
C ASP A 244 -4.36 -19.19 16.41
N TYR A 245 -3.31 -18.97 17.21
CA TYR A 245 -1.96 -19.55 17.02
C TYR A 245 -1.43 -20.12 18.35
N PRO A 246 -1.99 -21.22 18.88
CA PRO A 246 -1.67 -21.72 20.22
C PRO A 246 -0.19 -22.08 20.43
N ASN A 247 0.54 -22.37 19.35
CA ASN A 247 1.96 -22.70 19.36
C ASN A 247 2.86 -21.53 18.91
N GLY A 248 2.30 -20.33 18.75
CA GLY A 248 2.99 -19.20 18.12
C GLY A 248 2.80 -19.14 16.60
N ILE A 249 3.29 -18.05 16.02
CA ILE A 249 3.25 -17.83 14.57
C ILE A 249 4.48 -18.52 13.96
N PRO A 250 4.31 -19.42 12.98
CA PRO A 250 5.44 -20.05 12.32
C PRO A 250 6.24 -19.03 11.51
N GLU A 251 7.56 -19.21 11.47
CA GLU A 251 8.43 -18.45 10.58
C GLU A 251 8.08 -18.75 9.13
N CYS A 252 7.64 -17.73 8.39
CA CYS A 252 7.26 -17.85 6.98
C CYS A 252 8.30 -17.25 6.03
N GLY A 253 8.95 -16.14 6.43
CA GLY A 253 9.84 -15.37 5.57
C GLY A 253 9.13 -14.30 4.73
N VAL A 254 9.91 -13.34 4.23
CA VAL A 254 9.41 -12.14 3.55
C VAL A 254 8.76 -12.42 2.20
N ASP A 255 9.36 -13.27 1.37
CA ASP A 255 8.84 -13.59 0.04
C ASP A 255 7.51 -14.36 0.11
N ALA A 256 7.40 -15.28 1.07
CA ALA A 256 6.16 -16.01 1.33
C ALA A 256 5.02 -15.06 1.71
N LEU A 257 5.30 -14.09 2.60
CA LEU A 257 4.32 -13.06 3.00
C LEU A 257 3.91 -12.17 1.82
N ARG A 258 4.88 -11.67 1.03
CA ARG A 258 4.61 -10.84 -0.14
C ARG A 258 3.75 -11.59 -1.16
N PHE A 259 4.13 -12.81 -1.52
CA PHE A 259 3.40 -13.62 -2.48
C PHE A 259 1.98 -13.94 -2.00
N ALA A 260 1.81 -14.25 -0.70
CA ALA A 260 0.50 -14.49 -0.11
C ALA A 260 -0.43 -13.27 -0.26
N LEU A 261 0.04 -12.09 0.14
CA LEU A 261 -0.76 -10.85 0.12
C LEU A 261 -1.14 -10.46 -1.31
N VAL A 262 -0.22 -10.60 -2.26
CA VAL A 262 -0.50 -10.35 -3.68
C VAL A 262 -1.51 -11.35 -4.23
N SER A 263 -1.39 -12.64 -3.87
CA SER A 263 -2.33 -13.69 -4.31
C SER A 263 -3.76 -13.50 -3.78
N TYR A 264 -3.91 -12.79 -2.66
CA TYR A 264 -5.20 -12.55 -2.02
C TYR A 264 -6.00 -11.40 -2.64
N THR A 265 -5.38 -10.56 -3.47
CA THR A 265 -6.07 -9.40 -4.07
C THR A 265 -7.29 -9.76 -4.92
N ALA A 266 -7.47 -11.05 -5.27
CA ALA A 266 -8.69 -11.57 -5.89
C ALA A 266 -9.96 -11.49 -5.01
N GLN A 267 -9.82 -11.38 -3.69
CA GLN A 267 -10.93 -11.55 -2.73
C GLN A 267 -11.85 -10.31 -2.57
N GLY A 268 -11.70 -9.29 -3.43
CA GLY A 268 -12.57 -8.11 -3.42
C GLY A 268 -12.06 -7.02 -2.48
N ARG A 269 -12.93 -6.44 -1.63
CA ARG A 269 -12.55 -5.28 -0.79
C ARG A 269 -11.77 -5.62 0.47
N ASP A 270 -11.86 -6.86 0.94
CA ASP A 270 -11.27 -7.31 2.20
C ASP A 270 -10.53 -8.63 1.98
N ILE A 271 -9.39 -8.79 2.65
CA ILE A 271 -8.58 -10.02 2.64
C ILE A 271 -8.52 -10.56 4.06
N ASN A 272 -8.98 -11.80 4.27
CA ASN A 272 -8.79 -12.46 5.56
C ASN A 272 -7.39 -13.11 5.56
N LEU A 273 -6.48 -12.58 6.37
CA LEU A 273 -5.13 -13.12 6.46
C LEU A 273 -5.12 -14.44 7.22
N ASP A 274 -4.80 -15.51 6.48
CA ASP A 274 -4.45 -16.81 7.05
C ASP A 274 -2.93 -17.02 6.97
N VAL A 275 -2.28 -17.06 8.14
CA VAL A 275 -0.83 -17.30 8.28
C VAL A 275 -0.44 -18.71 7.81
N LEU A 276 -1.31 -19.71 7.91
CA LEU A 276 -1.00 -21.06 7.43
C LEU A 276 -0.87 -21.08 5.91
N ARG A 277 -1.65 -20.26 5.20
CA ARG A 277 -1.46 -20.07 3.75
C ARG A 277 -0.15 -19.36 3.43
N VAL A 278 0.29 -18.41 4.24
CA VAL A 278 1.63 -17.81 4.11
C VAL A 278 2.71 -18.88 4.30
N GLN A 279 2.57 -19.75 5.30
CA GLN A 279 3.46 -20.88 5.52
C GLN A 279 3.49 -21.85 4.31
N GLY A 280 2.35 -22.07 3.66
CA GLY A 280 2.28 -22.81 2.40
C GLY A 280 3.21 -22.24 1.32
N TYR A 281 3.27 -20.91 1.19
CA TYR A 281 4.20 -20.25 0.25
C TYR A 281 5.66 -20.29 0.70
N ARG A 282 5.97 -20.45 1.99
CA ARG A 282 7.34 -20.80 2.43
C ARG A 282 7.77 -22.15 1.86
N PHE A 283 6.89 -23.14 1.88
CA PHE A 283 7.18 -24.44 1.28
C PHE A 283 7.36 -24.34 -0.24
N PHE A 284 6.64 -23.43 -0.89
CA PHE A 284 6.88 -23.09 -2.29
C PHE A 284 8.28 -22.51 -2.51
N CYS A 285 8.74 -21.55 -1.68
CA CYS A 285 10.13 -21.05 -1.75
C CYS A 285 11.16 -22.18 -1.60
N ASN A 286 10.93 -23.14 -0.70
CA ASN A 286 11.80 -24.32 -0.56
C ASN A 286 11.76 -25.21 -1.81
N LYS A 287 10.60 -25.35 -2.47
CA LYS A 287 10.48 -26.08 -3.74
C LYS A 287 11.31 -25.39 -4.83
N LEU A 288 11.26 -24.06 -4.95
CA LEU A 288 12.10 -23.29 -5.88
C LEU A 288 13.59 -23.56 -5.64
N TRP A 289 14.02 -23.51 -4.37
CA TRP A 289 15.41 -23.79 -4.00
C TRP A 289 15.85 -25.19 -4.44
N ASN A 290 15.04 -26.20 -4.14
CA ASN A 290 15.36 -27.58 -4.50
C ASN A 290 15.35 -27.81 -6.01
N ALA A 291 14.41 -27.20 -6.74
CA ALA A 291 14.32 -27.25 -8.20
C ALA A 291 15.57 -26.64 -8.84
N THR A 292 16.00 -25.46 -8.40
CA THR A 292 17.23 -24.81 -8.89
C THR A 292 18.46 -25.63 -8.54
N LYS A 293 18.56 -26.16 -7.31
CA LYS A 293 19.69 -27.03 -6.90
C LYS A 293 19.81 -28.27 -7.77
N PHE A 294 18.70 -28.97 -8.01
CA PHE A 294 18.66 -30.11 -8.93
C PHE A 294 19.10 -29.69 -10.33
N SER A 295 18.58 -28.57 -10.82
CA SER A 295 18.86 -28.08 -12.16
C SER A 295 20.33 -27.70 -12.35
N LEU A 296 20.97 -27.05 -11.37
CA LEU A 296 22.40 -26.75 -11.44
C LEU A 296 23.25 -28.02 -11.54
N ALA A 297 22.90 -29.07 -10.79
CA ALA A 297 23.56 -30.36 -10.90
C ALA A 297 23.32 -31.02 -12.27
N ALA A 298 22.10 -30.88 -12.81
CA ALA A 298 21.73 -31.39 -14.14
C ALA A 298 22.44 -30.65 -15.29
N LEU A 299 22.70 -29.34 -15.14
CA LEU A 299 23.46 -28.54 -16.11
C LEU A 299 24.95 -28.93 -16.08
N GLY A 300 25.55 -29.01 -14.88
CA GLY A 300 26.97 -29.31 -14.71
C GLY A 300 27.90 -28.12 -14.97
N ASP A 301 29.14 -28.20 -14.49
CA ASP A 301 30.08 -27.06 -14.44
C ASP A 301 30.55 -26.56 -15.81
N SER A 302 30.57 -27.45 -16.80
CA SER A 302 30.96 -27.15 -18.18
C SER A 302 29.83 -26.57 -19.02
N PHE A 303 28.58 -26.57 -18.52
CA PHE A 303 27.44 -26.07 -19.29
C PHE A 303 27.58 -24.58 -19.59
N ARG A 304 27.27 -24.23 -20.83
CA ARG A 304 27.20 -22.84 -21.28
C ARG A 304 25.85 -22.66 -21.97
N PRO A 305 24.97 -21.79 -21.44
CA PRO A 305 23.68 -21.57 -22.06
C PRO A 305 23.85 -20.89 -23.42
N TYR A 306 22.96 -21.19 -24.35
CA TYR A 306 22.90 -20.47 -25.61
C TYR A 306 22.65 -18.97 -25.37
N PRO A 307 23.20 -18.07 -26.22
CA PRO A 307 23.02 -16.64 -26.08
C PRO A 307 21.54 -16.22 -26.07
N THR A 308 20.72 -16.94 -26.81
CA THR A 308 19.25 -16.79 -26.89
C THR A 308 18.61 -18.17 -26.89
N LEU A 309 17.33 -18.25 -26.53
CA LEU A 309 16.55 -19.49 -26.74
C LEU A 309 16.52 -19.80 -28.23
N GLN A 310 16.92 -21.01 -28.61
CA GLN A 310 16.88 -21.49 -29.99
C GLN A 310 16.03 -22.75 -30.05
N VAL A 311 14.99 -22.74 -30.90
CA VAL A 311 14.22 -23.93 -31.24
C VAL A 311 14.80 -24.49 -32.53
N THR A 312 15.44 -25.64 -32.42
CA THR A 312 16.23 -26.31 -33.47
C THR A 312 15.42 -27.29 -34.30
N GLY A 313 14.18 -27.61 -33.89
CA GLY A 313 13.33 -28.64 -34.46
C GLY A 313 13.68 -30.06 -34.00
N LYS A 314 14.68 -30.19 -33.12
CA LYS A 314 15.14 -31.46 -32.54
C LYS A 314 14.68 -31.67 -31.10
N GLU A 315 13.93 -30.71 -30.55
CA GLU A 315 13.33 -30.78 -29.23
C GLU A 315 12.36 -31.95 -29.14
N SER A 316 12.39 -32.68 -28.03
CA SER A 316 11.37 -33.69 -27.76
C SER A 316 9.97 -33.06 -27.58
N LEU A 317 8.93 -33.88 -27.58
CA LEU A 317 7.58 -33.40 -27.27
C LEU A 317 7.49 -32.79 -25.85
N MET A 318 8.25 -33.30 -24.89
CA MET A 318 8.26 -32.76 -23.52
C MET A 318 9.00 -31.43 -23.43
N ASP A 319 10.09 -31.28 -24.19
CA ASP A 319 10.82 -30.02 -24.33
C ASP A 319 9.93 -28.92 -24.97
N GLN A 320 9.21 -29.27 -26.04
CA GLN A 320 8.26 -28.36 -26.69
C GLN A 320 7.08 -28.02 -25.77
N TRP A 321 6.58 -29.00 -25.02
CA TRP A 321 5.50 -28.82 -24.06
C TRP A 321 5.88 -27.83 -22.96
N ILE A 322 7.06 -27.99 -22.32
CA ILE A 322 7.45 -27.07 -21.23
C ILE A 322 7.71 -25.65 -21.74
N LEU A 323 8.23 -25.48 -22.97
CA LEU A 323 8.37 -24.16 -23.58
C LEU A 323 7.00 -23.51 -23.85
N SER A 324 6.03 -24.28 -24.33
CA SER A 324 4.64 -23.80 -24.48
C SER A 324 4.03 -23.39 -23.14
N ARG A 325 4.30 -24.15 -22.08
CA ARG A 325 3.86 -23.85 -20.72
C ARG A 325 4.49 -22.58 -20.14
N LEU A 326 5.81 -22.42 -20.32
CA LEU A 326 6.52 -21.19 -19.96
C LEU A 326 5.95 -19.98 -20.71
N SER A 327 5.74 -20.08 -22.02
CA SER A 327 5.15 -19.02 -22.83
C SER A 327 3.75 -18.63 -22.33
N GLN A 328 2.91 -19.61 -21.97
CA GLN A 328 1.60 -19.35 -21.38
C GLN A 328 1.70 -18.63 -20.03
N ALA A 329 2.67 -19.00 -19.17
CA ALA A 329 2.90 -18.33 -17.89
C ALA A 329 3.35 -16.87 -18.10
N ILE A 330 4.28 -16.63 -19.03
CA ILE A 330 4.73 -15.28 -19.42
C ILE A 330 3.54 -14.42 -19.86
N ARG A 331 2.69 -14.94 -20.76
CA ARG A 331 1.50 -14.23 -21.25
C ARG A 331 0.56 -13.84 -20.11
N LEU A 332 0.23 -14.79 -19.24
CA LEU A 332 -0.70 -14.54 -18.13
C LEU A 332 -0.13 -13.55 -17.12
N CYS A 333 1.16 -13.62 -16.80
CA CYS A 333 1.81 -12.65 -15.93
C CYS A 333 1.82 -11.23 -16.53
N ASN A 334 2.14 -11.09 -17.82
CA ASN A 334 2.10 -9.78 -18.48
C ASN A 334 0.69 -9.19 -18.49
N GLN A 335 -0.33 -10.00 -18.84
CA GLN A 335 -1.74 -9.59 -18.78
C GLN A 335 -2.17 -9.16 -17.37
N GLY A 336 -1.78 -9.92 -16.34
CA GLY A 336 -2.12 -9.60 -14.96
C GLY A 336 -1.44 -8.33 -14.47
N ILE A 337 -0.17 -8.08 -14.83
CA ILE A 337 0.53 -6.84 -14.48
C ILE A 337 -0.12 -5.64 -15.16
N GLU A 338 -0.42 -5.72 -16.47
CA GLU A 338 -1.06 -4.64 -17.22
C GLU A 338 -2.46 -4.30 -16.68
N ALA A 339 -3.22 -5.31 -16.27
CA ALA A 339 -4.58 -5.14 -15.74
C ALA A 339 -4.64 -4.86 -14.23
N PHE A 340 -3.48 -4.84 -13.54
CA PHE A 340 -3.40 -4.86 -12.06
C PHE A 340 -4.13 -6.06 -11.42
N ASP A 341 -4.29 -7.17 -12.16
CA ASP A 341 -4.80 -8.46 -11.71
C ASP A 341 -3.62 -9.38 -11.35
N PHE A 342 -2.99 -9.07 -10.22
CA PHE A 342 -1.86 -9.85 -9.71
C PHE A 342 -2.19 -11.32 -9.34
N PRO A 343 -3.43 -11.69 -8.95
CA PRO A 343 -3.80 -13.07 -8.71
C PRO A 343 -3.55 -13.97 -9.93
N ILE A 344 -3.87 -13.49 -11.14
CA ILE A 344 -3.55 -14.19 -12.39
C ILE A 344 -2.04 -14.49 -12.46
N CYS A 345 -1.19 -13.51 -12.12
CA CYS A 345 0.26 -13.67 -12.11
C CYS A 345 0.69 -14.75 -11.11
N THR A 346 0.23 -14.65 -9.86
CA THR A 346 0.60 -15.60 -8.80
C THR A 346 0.14 -17.02 -9.12
N THR A 347 -1.05 -17.21 -9.67
CA THR A 347 -1.55 -18.54 -10.07
C THR A 347 -0.75 -19.09 -11.24
N ALA A 348 -0.52 -18.28 -12.29
CA ALA A 348 0.22 -18.72 -13.46
C ALA A 348 1.64 -19.19 -13.10
N ILE A 349 2.37 -18.40 -12.31
CA ILE A 349 3.75 -18.72 -11.96
C ILE A 349 3.87 -19.85 -10.94
N TYR A 350 2.94 -19.94 -9.99
CA TYR A 350 2.90 -21.04 -9.04
C TYR A 350 2.66 -22.37 -9.78
N ASN A 351 1.71 -22.39 -10.73
CA ASN A 351 1.42 -23.56 -11.54
C ASN A 351 2.61 -23.96 -12.42
N PHE A 352 3.25 -22.99 -13.07
CA PHE A 352 4.44 -23.25 -13.89
C PHE A 352 5.56 -23.90 -13.07
N TRP A 353 5.93 -23.30 -11.93
CA TRP A 353 7.03 -23.83 -11.13
C TRP A 353 6.69 -25.18 -10.49
N LEU A 354 5.53 -25.29 -9.84
CA LEU A 354 5.20 -26.49 -9.07
C LEU A 354 4.74 -27.62 -9.98
N TYR A 355 3.66 -27.40 -10.71
CA TYR A 355 2.97 -28.48 -11.42
C TYR A 355 3.59 -28.76 -12.77
N GLU A 356 4.14 -27.78 -13.49
CA GLU A 356 4.62 -28.01 -14.86
C GLU A 356 6.12 -28.34 -14.88
N LEU A 357 6.93 -27.50 -14.25
CA LEU A 357 8.39 -27.67 -14.18
C LEU A 357 8.77 -28.79 -13.21
N CYS A 358 8.43 -28.67 -11.92
CA CYS A 358 8.92 -29.62 -10.93
C CYS A 358 8.29 -31.01 -11.05
N ASP A 359 6.97 -31.10 -11.14
CA ASP A 359 6.27 -32.38 -11.04
C ASP A 359 6.36 -33.21 -12.33
N TRP A 360 6.56 -32.57 -13.49
CA TRP A 360 6.63 -33.25 -14.79
C TRP A 360 7.98 -33.10 -15.49
N TYR A 361 8.42 -31.87 -15.81
CA TYR A 361 9.59 -31.70 -16.67
C TYR A 361 10.89 -32.16 -15.99
N LEU A 362 11.12 -31.82 -14.71
CA LEU A 362 12.30 -32.29 -13.98
C LEU A 362 12.34 -33.83 -13.84
N GLU A 363 11.18 -34.46 -13.67
CA GLU A 363 11.08 -35.93 -13.62
C GLU A 363 11.38 -36.56 -14.98
N TYR A 364 10.89 -35.96 -16.07
CA TYR A 364 11.20 -36.36 -17.45
C TYR A 364 12.71 -36.24 -17.77
N LEU A 365 13.39 -35.23 -17.25
CA LEU A 365 14.81 -35.01 -17.53
C LEU A 365 15.74 -36.06 -16.92
N LYS A 366 15.35 -36.69 -15.80
CA LYS A 366 16.19 -37.71 -15.13
C LYS A 366 16.67 -38.82 -16.08
N PRO A 367 15.81 -39.51 -16.85
CA PRO A 367 16.26 -40.51 -17.82
C PRO A 367 17.00 -39.90 -19.03
N VAL A 368 16.66 -38.68 -19.47
CA VAL A 368 17.35 -38.01 -20.60
C VAL A 368 18.82 -37.74 -20.25
N LEU A 369 19.06 -37.19 -19.06
CA LEU A 369 20.40 -36.84 -18.57
C LEU A 369 21.27 -38.08 -18.31
N ASN A 370 20.65 -39.20 -17.91
CA ASN A 370 21.33 -40.48 -17.72
C ASN A 370 21.46 -41.30 -19.03
N GLY A 371 20.85 -40.84 -20.12
CA GLY A 371 20.88 -41.53 -21.42
C GLY A 371 22.23 -41.39 -22.14
N SER A 372 22.31 -41.93 -23.35
CA SER A 372 23.51 -41.84 -24.22
C SER A 372 23.41 -40.81 -25.34
N ASN A 373 22.24 -40.20 -25.55
CA ASN A 373 22.03 -39.20 -26.60
C ASN A 373 22.47 -37.82 -26.12
N GLU A 374 23.73 -37.46 -26.42
CA GLU A 374 24.31 -36.16 -26.03
C GLU A 374 23.62 -34.95 -26.67
N GLU A 375 23.11 -35.07 -27.90
CA GLU A 375 22.38 -33.97 -28.54
C GLU A 375 21.08 -33.64 -27.79
N ALA A 376 20.32 -34.67 -27.41
CA ALA A 376 19.11 -34.49 -26.61
C ALA A 376 19.41 -33.87 -25.24
N LYS A 377 20.50 -34.29 -24.58
CA LYS A 377 20.92 -33.71 -23.30
C LYS A 377 21.19 -32.21 -23.40
N VAL A 378 21.99 -31.80 -24.39
CA VAL A 378 22.36 -30.39 -24.56
C VAL A 378 21.13 -29.52 -24.86
N ILE A 379 20.19 -30.01 -25.67
CA ILE A 379 18.94 -29.31 -25.96
C ILE A 379 18.11 -29.16 -24.68
N SER A 380 17.83 -30.26 -23.99
CA SER A 380 17.01 -30.24 -22.77
C SER A 380 17.64 -29.43 -21.63
N GLN A 381 18.98 -29.41 -21.51
CA GLN A 381 19.70 -28.55 -20.57
C GLN A 381 19.51 -27.06 -20.89
N ASN A 382 19.58 -26.66 -22.16
CA ASN A 382 19.32 -25.27 -22.57
C ASN A 382 17.86 -24.85 -22.31
N ILE A 383 16.91 -25.76 -22.50
CA ILE A 383 15.50 -25.52 -22.20
C ILE A 383 15.27 -25.42 -20.69
N LEU A 384 15.86 -26.31 -19.90
CA LEU A 384 15.82 -26.25 -18.44
C LEU A 384 16.39 -24.91 -17.93
N PHE A 385 17.56 -24.51 -18.43
CA PHE A 385 18.15 -23.23 -18.10
C PHE A 385 17.20 -22.07 -18.42
N THR A 386 16.58 -22.08 -19.60
CA THR A 386 15.62 -21.04 -20.00
C THR A 386 14.39 -21.00 -19.09
N CYS A 387 13.87 -22.16 -18.67
CA CYS A 387 12.76 -22.25 -17.74
C CYS A 387 13.09 -21.63 -16.37
N LEU A 388 14.31 -21.86 -15.85
CA LEU A 388 14.77 -21.25 -14.61
C LEU A 388 14.97 -19.74 -14.76
N ASP A 389 15.70 -19.32 -15.81
CA ASP A 389 16.05 -17.93 -16.06
C ASP A 389 14.79 -17.05 -16.20
N GLU A 390 13.86 -17.43 -17.08
CA GLU A 390 12.60 -16.70 -17.28
C GLU A 390 11.63 -16.88 -16.11
N GLY A 391 11.54 -18.09 -15.54
CA GLY A 391 10.68 -18.38 -14.40
C GLY A 391 11.05 -17.61 -13.13
N LEU A 392 12.34 -17.35 -12.90
CA LEU A 392 12.80 -16.52 -11.78
C LEU A 392 12.50 -15.05 -12.05
N LYS A 393 12.77 -14.55 -13.26
CA LYS A 393 12.48 -13.16 -13.66
C LYS A 393 11.00 -12.82 -13.52
N LEU A 394 10.11 -13.71 -13.99
CA LEU A 394 8.66 -13.53 -13.83
C LEU A 394 8.24 -13.42 -12.36
N LEU A 395 8.87 -14.19 -11.47
CA LEU A 395 8.51 -14.28 -10.05
C LEU A 395 9.09 -13.12 -9.22
N HIS A 396 10.16 -12.49 -9.70
CA HIS A 396 10.96 -11.52 -8.95
C HIS A 396 10.17 -10.32 -8.38
N PRO A 397 9.19 -9.70 -9.09
CA PRO A 397 8.39 -8.61 -8.51
C PRO A 397 7.64 -9.00 -7.23
N MET A 398 7.29 -10.28 -7.10
CA MET A 398 6.53 -10.83 -5.97
C MET A 398 7.43 -11.42 -4.89
N MET A 399 8.51 -12.12 -5.27
CA MET A 399 9.45 -12.80 -4.35
C MET A 399 10.91 -12.35 -4.58
N PRO A 400 11.27 -11.09 -4.31
CA PRO A 400 12.54 -10.53 -4.75
C PRO A 400 13.78 -11.18 -4.12
N PHE A 401 13.72 -11.70 -2.90
CA PHE A 401 14.92 -12.14 -2.19
C PHE A 401 15.37 -13.55 -2.64
N VAL A 402 14.48 -14.53 -2.61
CA VAL A 402 14.76 -15.90 -3.04
C VAL A 402 15.07 -15.95 -4.53
N THR A 403 14.39 -15.14 -5.35
CA THR A 403 14.63 -15.13 -6.80
C THR A 403 15.98 -14.51 -7.14
N GLU A 404 16.39 -13.42 -6.47
CA GLU A 404 17.73 -12.84 -6.64
C GLU A 404 18.81 -13.85 -6.23
N GLU A 405 18.66 -14.44 -5.04
CA GLU A 405 19.60 -15.44 -4.54
C GLU A 405 19.75 -16.60 -5.54
N LEU A 406 18.65 -17.19 -6.03
CA LEU A 406 18.70 -18.30 -6.99
C LEU A 406 19.26 -17.87 -8.35
N PHE A 407 18.90 -16.68 -8.85
CA PHE A 407 19.37 -16.15 -10.12
C PHE A 407 20.89 -15.95 -10.14
N GLN A 408 21.48 -15.53 -9.03
CA GLN A 408 22.93 -15.37 -8.90
C GLN A 408 23.71 -16.68 -9.01
N ARG A 409 23.07 -17.84 -8.81
CA ARG A 409 23.71 -19.17 -8.97
C ARG A 409 23.59 -19.70 -10.39
N LEU A 410 22.73 -19.12 -11.23
CA LEU A 410 22.58 -19.56 -12.61
C LEU A 410 23.80 -19.15 -13.46
N PRO A 411 24.23 -19.99 -14.42
CA PRO A 411 25.17 -19.58 -15.46
C PRO A 411 24.68 -18.34 -16.21
N ARG A 412 25.60 -17.49 -16.67
CA ARG A 412 25.24 -16.28 -17.43
C ARG A 412 25.22 -16.56 -18.93
N ARG A 413 24.21 -16.04 -19.65
CA ARG A 413 24.15 -16.09 -21.13
C ARG A 413 25.23 -15.27 -21.83
N SER A 414 25.72 -14.22 -21.16
CA SER A 414 26.74 -13.31 -21.67
C SER A 414 27.51 -12.70 -20.51
N GLU A 415 28.77 -12.33 -20.73
CA GLU A 415 29.55 -11.51 -19.80
C GLU A 415 28.95 -10.12 -19.60
N LYS A 416 28.12 -9.65 -20.54
CA LYS A 416 27.39 -8.38 -20.47
C LYS A 416 26.00 -8.52 -19.85
N ALA A 417 25.65 -9.71 -19.34
CA ALA A 417 24.35 -9.90 -18.68
C ALA A 417 24.23 -8.95 -17.47
N PRO A 418 23.03 -8.42 -17.18
CA PRO A 418 22.83 -7.55 -16.04
C PRO A 418 23.29 -8.21 -14.73
N PRO A 419 23.89 -7.44 -13.80
CA PRO A 419 24.50 -8.00 -12.59
C PRO A 419 23.48 -8.54 -11.58
N SER A 420 22.21 -8.15 -11.69
CA SER A 420 21.11 -8.52 -10.78
C SER A 420 19.81 -8.73 -11.56
N ILE A 421 18.93 -9.58 -11.05
CA ILE A 421 17.61 -9.82 -11.64
C ILE A 421 16.75 -8.56 -11.59
N CYS A 422 16.96 -7.67 -10.60
CA CYS A 422 16.28 -6.37 -10.46
C CYS A 422 16.48 -5.43 -11.66
N VAL A 423 17.57 -5.60 -12.40
CA VAL A 423 17.94 -4.77 -13.57
C VAL A 423 17.95 -5.57 -14.85
N THR A 424 17.35 -6.76 -14.84
CA THR A 424 17.18 -7.61 -16.01
C THR A 424 15.83 -7.28 -16.68
N PRO A 425 15.75 -7.27 -18.03
CA PRO A 425 14.46 -7.13 -18.71
C PRO A 425 13.43 -8.14 -18.20
N TYR A 426 12.20 -7.68 -17.98
CA TYR A 426 11.11 -8.57 -17.62
C TYR A 426 10.76 -9.48 -18.81
N PRO A 427 10.36 -10.75 -18.59
CA PRO A 427 10.06 -11.66 -19.68
C PRO A 427 8.83 -11.18 -20.46
N GLU A 428 9.03 -10.95 -21.75
CA GLU A 428 7.97 -10.60 -22.70
C GLU A 428 7.67 -11.81 -23.59
N GLU A 429 6.47 -11.82 -24.18
CA GLU A 429 6.17 -12.79 -25.23
C GLU A 429 7.11 -12.50 -26.42
N ASN A 430 7.95 -13.46 -26.80
CA ASN A 430 8.75 -13.35 -28.02
C ASN A 430 7.79 -13.05 -29.18
N LYS A 431 7.92 -11.86 -29.77
CA LYS A 431 7.28 -11.53 -31.05
C LYS A 431 7.81 -12.41 -32.16
#